data_AF-A8Q6U2-F1
#
_entry.id   AF-A8Q6U2-F1
#
_cell.length_a   1.000
_cell.length_b   1.000
_cell.length_c   1.000
_cell.angle_alpha   90.00
_cell.angle_beta   90.00
_cell.angle_gamma   90.00
#
_symmetry.space_group_name_H-M   'P 1'
#
loop_
_entity.id
_entity.type
_entity.pdbx_description
1 polymer ?
#
loop_
_entity_poly.entity_id
_entity_poly.type
_entity_poly.pdbx_seq_one_letter_code
_entity_poly.pdbx_strand_id
1 'polypeptide(L)'
;MFATTVRLTSAPPAFSELHKKYVMNLYRRYLRDSLNWHIRRDAWRKDALRIRAEFEFNRHVRNPRELASLLNRAEAQLESRQHPDPYKPPTYVGGVKWERNLPPRLFTDEEKTESLKDQNV
;
A
#
# COMPACT_ATOMS: atom_id res chain seq x y z
N MET A 1 -10.24 -39.02 -29.96
CA MET A 1 -9.10 -38.37 -29.29
C MET A 1 -8.75 -37.11 -30.05
N PHE A 2 -9.22 -35.94 -29.62
CA PHE A 2 -8.85 -34.67 -30.24
C PHE A 2 -8.04 -33.87 -29.23
N ALA A 3 -6.74 -33.75 -29.48
CA ALA A 3 -5.82 -32.97 -28.67
C ALA A 3 -6.08 -31.48 -28.92
N THR A 4 -6.57 -30.78 -27.90
CA THR A 4 -6.59 -29.32 -27.84
C THR A 4 -5.17 -28.82 -27.61
N THR A 5 -4.51 -28.35 -28.67
CA THR A 5 -3.26 -27.61 -28.56
C THR A 5 -3.56 -26.18 -28.14
N VAL A 6 -3.36 -25.87 -26.85
CA VAL A 6 -3.39 -24.49 -26.36
C VAL A 6 -2.13 -23.79 -26.87
N ARG A 7 -2.27 -22.90 -27.86
CA ARG A 7 -1.24 -21.91 -28.20
C ARG A 7 -1.23 -20.82 -27.12
N LEU A 8 -0.29 -20.91 -26.19
CA LEU A 8 0.13 -19.77 -25.37
C LEU A 8 1.12 -18.94 -26.17
N THR A 9 0.64 -17.98 -26.95
CA THR A 9 1.48 -16.89 -27.48
C THR A 9 1.03 -15.58 -26.84
N SER A 10 1.36 -15.39 -25.57
CA SER A 10 1.28 -14.07 -24.96
C SER A 10 2.58 -13.32 -25.26
N ALA A 11 2.47 -12.11 -25.83
CA ALA A 11 3.61 -11.22 -25.95
C ALA A 11 4.21 -10.97 -24.55
N PRO A 12 5.55 -10.87 -24.42
CA PRO A 12 6.16 -10.55 -23.13
C PRO A 12 5.61 -9.22 -22.62
N PRO A 13 5.32 -9.10 -21.31
CA PRO A 13 4.78 -7.88 -20.76
C PRO A 13 5.75 -6.72 -21.04
N ALA A 14 5.20 -5.56 -21.40
CA ALA A 14 6.00 -4.38 -21.78
C ALA A 14 6.92 -3.88 -20.65
N PHE A 15 6.63 -4.25 -19.39
CA PHE A 15 7.42 -3.91 -18.21
C PHE A 15 7.52 -5.09 -17.25
N SER A 16 8.53 -5.06 -16.36
CA SER A 16 8.68 -6.07 -15.32
C SER A 16 7.55 -5.99 -14.28
N GLU A 17 7.21 -7.13 -13.67
CA GLU A 17 6.18 -7.20 -12.62
C GLU A 17 6.55 -6.37 -11.38
N LEU A 18 7.83 -6.27 -11.05
CA LEU A 18 8.33 -5.42 -9.96
C LEU A 18 8.04 -3.94 -10.23
N HIS A 19 8.32 -3.48 -11.45
CA HIS A 19 8.04 -2.11 -11.86
C HIS A 19 6.54 -1.80 -11.76
N LYS A 20 5.69 -2.71 -12.25
CA LYS A 20 4.23 -2.58 -12.16
C LYS A 20 3.75 -2.45 -10.71
N LYS A 21 4.23 -3.32 -9.81
CA LYS A 21 3.90 -3.26 -8.37
C LYS A 21 4.34 -1.94 -7.75
N TYR A 22 5.54 -1.47 -8.09
CA TYR A 22 6.08 -0.21 -7.60
C TYR A 22 5.23 0.99 -8.03
N VAL A 23 4.89 1.10 -9.32
CA VAL A 23 4.02 2.17 -9.84
C VAL A 23 2.62 2.12 -9.22
N MET A 24 2.04 0.92 -9.06
CA MET A 24 0.75 0.75 -8.37
C MET A 24 0.80 1.23 -6.91
N ASN A 25 1.89 0.95 -6.22
CA ASN A 25 2.08 1.41 -4.84
C ASN A 25 2.27 2.94 -4.78
N LEU A 26 3.05 3.52 -5.70
CA LEU A 26 3.23 4.96 -5.82
C LEU A 26 1.89 5.68 -6.07
N TYR A 27 1.10 5.20 -7.04
CA TYR A 27 -0.24 5.72 -7.32
C TYR A 27 -1.16 5.64 -6.10
N ARG A 28 -1.15 4.51 -5.37
CA ARG A 28 -1.94 4.36 -4.14
C ARG A 28 -1.51 5.35 -3.06
N ARG A 29 -0.21 5.62 -2.92
CA ARG A 29 0.30 6.62 -1.96
C ARG A 29 -0.17 8.02 -2.33
N TYR A 30 -0.08 8.41 -3.61
CA TYR A 30 -0.59 9.69 -4.11
C TYR A 30 -2.07 9.92 -3.80
N LEU A 31 -2.91 8.92 -4.07
CA LEU A 31 -4.35 9.02 -3.78
C LEU A 31 -4.66 9.14 -2.29
N ARG A 32 -3.93 8.38 -1.46
CA ARG A 32 -4.08 8.44 0.00
C ARG A 32 -3.64 9.79 0.56
N ASP A 33 -2.51 10.30 0.10
CA ASP A 33 -2.00 11.58 0.56
C ASP A 33 -2.91 12.73 0.13
N SER A 34 -3.35 12.74 -1.12
CA SER A 34 -4.38 13.68 -1.59
C SER A 34 -5.66 13.58 -0.76
N LEU A 35 -6.08 12.37 -0.37
CA LEU A 35 -7.26 12.19 0.49
C LEU A 35 -7.06 12.78 1.89
N ASN A 36 -5.86 12.69 2.47
CA ASN A 36 -5.58 13.23 3.80
C ASN A 36 -5.79 14.75 3.87
N TRP A 37 -5.45 15.47 2.80
CA TRP A 37 -5.69 16.92 2.70
C TRP A 37 -7.16 17.30 2.50
N HIS A 38 -7.99 16.39 1.99
CA HIS A 38 -9.37 16.69 1.60
C HIS A 38 -10.38 16.11 2.58
N ILE A 39 -11.07 17.01 3.30
CA ILE A 39 -12.20 16.63 4.15
C ILE A 39 -13.40 16.18 3.29
N ARG A 40 -13.68 16.92 2.20
CA ARG A 40 -14.83 16.67 1.32
C ARG A 40 -14.48 15.75 0.16
N ARG A 41 -15.33 14.74 -0.09
CA ARG A 41 -15.14 13.76 -1.17
C ARG A 41 -15.30 14.35 -2.58
N ASP A 42 -16.16 15.35 -2.78
CA ASP A 42 -16.37 15.95 -4.10
C ASP A 42 -15.10 16.67 -4.60
N ALA A 43 -14.43 17.40 -3.70
CA ALA A 43 -13.18 18.08 -4.00
C ALA A 43 -12.07 17.04 -4.28
N TRP A 44 -11.95 16.04 -3.41
CA TRP A 44 -10.97 14.96 -3.59
C TRP A 44 -11.11 14.23 -4.94
N ARG A 45 -12.33 13.97 -5.44
CA ARG A 45 -12.52 13.31 -6.73
C ARG A 45 -11.89 14.07 -7.89
N LYS A 46 -11.89 15.41 -7.86
CA LYS A 46 -11.25 16.23 -8.90
C LYS A 46 -9.74 15.99 -8.93
N ASP A 47 -9.11 15.96 -7.75
CA ASP A 47 -7.69 15.64 -7.64
C ASP A 47 -7.38 14.19 -8.00
N ALA A 48 -8.22 13.23 -7.62
CA ALA A 48 -8.04 11.83 -8.00
C ALA A 48 -8.06 11.64 -9.52
N LEU A 49 -8.93 12.35 -10.24
CA LEU A 49 -8.97 12.35 -11.70
C LEU A 49 -7.72 12.99 -12.31
N ARG A 50 -7.26 14.12 -11.75
CA ARG A 50 -6.01 14.78 -12.16
C ARG A 50 -4.81 13.83 -12.01
N ILE A 51 -4.65 13.23 -10.83
CA ILE A 51 -3.57 12.26 -10.56
C ILE A 51 -3.66 11.10 -11.55
N ARG A 52 -4.86 10.55 -11.81
CA ARG A 52 -5.01 9.48 -12.79
C ARG A 52 -4.59 9.91 -14.20
N ALA A 53 -4.99 11.10 -14.64
CA ALA A 53 -4.61 11.63 -15.94
C ALA A 53 -3.08 11.78 -16.09
N GLU A 54 -2.41 12.27 -15.04
CA GLU A 54 -0.94 12.38 -15.00
C GLU A 54 -0.25 11.00 -15.16
N PHE A 55 -0.77 9.96 -14.51
CA PHE A 55 -0.23 8.60 -14.63
C PHE A 55 -0.51 7.96 -16.00
N GLU A 56 -1.71 8.16 -16.56
CA GLU A 56 -2.05 7.64 -17.89
C GLU A 56 -1.23 8.34 -18.99
N PHE A 57 -0.95 9.64 -18.86
CA PHE A 57 -0.10 10.38 -19.79
C PHE A 57 1.31 9.75 -19.91
N ASN A 58 1.86 9.30 -18.79
CA ASN A 58 3.21 8.73 -18.72
C ASN A 58 3.25 7.19 -18.87
N ARG A 59 2.14 6.55 -19.22
CA ARG A 59 2.01 5.08 -19.24
C ARG A 59 2.92 4.38 -20.26
N HIS A 60 3.26 5.06 -21.36
CA HIS A 60 3.96 4.47 -22.50
C HIS A 60 5.43 4.90 -22.63
N VAL A 61 6.02 5.49 -21.59
CA VAL A 61 7.44 5.87 -21.58
C VAL A 61 8.31 4.62 -21.58
N ARG A 62 9.12 4.43 -22.63
CA ARG A 62 9.98 3.25 -22.81
C ARG A 62 11.44 3.49 -22.46
N ASN A 63 11.90 4.75 -22.47
CA ASN A 63 13.29 5.08 -22.17
C ASN A 63 13.56 4.92 -20.66
N PRO A 64 14.49 4.04 -20.24
CA PRO A 64 14.73 3.77 -18.82
C PRO A 64 15.30 4.97 -18.06
N ARG A 65 16.07 5.86 -18.72
CA ARG A 65 16.64 7.05 -18.06
C ARG A 65 15.56 8.08 -17.75
N GLU A 66 14.67 8.32 -18.72
CA GLU A 66 13.51 9.19 -18.53
C GLU A 66 12.57 8.64 -17.47
N LEU A 67 12.32 7.32 -17.49
CA LEU A 67 11.51 6.65 -16.49
C LEU A 67 12.05 6.82 -15.07
N ALA A 68 13.35 6.61 -14.87
CA ALA A 68 13.99 6.81 -13.56
C ALA A 68 13.88 8.27 -13.09
N SER A 69 14.13 9.23 -13.99
CA SER A 69 13.98 10.67 -13.68
C SER A 69 12.54 11.03 -13.30
N LEU A 70 11.56 10.48 -14.02
CA LEU A 70 10.14 10.71 -13.75
C LEU A 70 9.72 10.16 -12.39
N LEU A 71 10.16 8.94 -12.05
CA LEU A 71 9.86 8.31 -10.77
C LEU A 71 10.49 9.09 -9.61
N ASN A 72 11.76 9.50 -9.73
CA ASN A 72 12.43 10.31 -8.72
C ASN A 72 11.71 11.66 -8.51
N ARG A 73 11.28 12.30 -9.60
CA ARG A 73 10.49 13.54 -9.53
C ARG A 73 9.16 13.30 -8.83
N ALA A 74 8.47 12.21 -9.13
CA ALA A 74 7.21 11.86 -8.50
C ALA A 74 7.40 11.58 -7.00
N GLU A 75 8.46 10.89 -6.60
CA GLU A 75 8.75 10.66 -5.18
C GLU A 75 9.03 11.97 -4.44
N ALA A 76 9.85 12.87 -5.00
CA ALA A 76 10.11 14.18 -4.41
C ALA A 76 8.83 15.04 -4.30
N GLN A 77 7.96 14.99 -5.30
CA GLN A 77 6.66 15.67 -5.26
C GLN A 77 5.74 15.09 -4.19
N LEU A 78 5.75 13.78 -4.00
CA LEU A 78 4.96 13.13 -2.98
C LEU A 78 5.45 13.48 -1.57
N GLU A 79 6.77 13.50 -1.37
CA GLU A 79 7.39 13.85 -0.09
C GLU A 79 7.11 15.30 0.30
N SER A 80 7.27 16.24 -0.65
CA SER A 80 7.00 17.66 -0.40
C SER A 80 5.53 17.99 -0.07
N ARG A 81 4.60 17.12 -0.46
CA ARG A 81 3.15 17.33 -0.27
C ARG A 81 2.58 16.46 0.85
N GLN A 82 3.41 15.69 1.53
CA GLN A 82 2.95 14.72 2.51
C GLN A 82 2.26 15.41 3.69
N HIS A 83 1.06 14.95 4.04
CA HIS A 83 0.35 15.50 5.20
C HIS A 83 1.08 15.14 6.51
N PRO A 84 1.29 16.10 7.45
CA PRO A 84 2.04 15.86 8.68
C PRO A 84 1.39 14.81 9.61
N ASP A 85 0.05 14.77 9.66
CA ASP A 85 -0.71 13.78 10.42
C ASP A 85 -1.70 13.01 9.53
N PRO A 86 -1.26 11.94 8.82
CA PRO A 86 -2.10 11.24 7.87
C PRO A 86 -3.19 10.41 8.57
N TYR A 87 -4.33 10.22 7.91
CA TYR A 87 -5.40 9.38 8.45
C TYR A 87 -4.95 7.92 8.60
N LYS A 88 -5.03 7.41 9.83
CA LYS A 88 -4.77 6.01 10.17
C LYS A 88 -6.05 5.35 10.69
N PRO A 89 -6.45 4.16 10.18
CA PRO A 89 -7.57 3.43 10.73
C PRO A 89 -7.36 3.14 12.22
N PRO A 90 -8.40 3.19 13.07
CA PRO A 90 -8.24 3.07 14.52
C PRO A 90 -7.52 1.81 14.97
N THR A 91 -7.75 0.67 14.30
CA THR A 91 -7.19 -0.64 14.66
C THR A 91 -5.84 -0.92 13.98
N TYR A 92 -5.30 0.01 13.20
CA TYR A 92 -3.99 -0.17 12.56
C TYR A 92 -2.89 0.38 13.46
N VAL A 93 -1.63 0.01 13.20
CA VAL A 93 -0.48 0.50 13.98
C VAL A 93 -0.47 2.04 13.98
N GLY A 94 -0.40 2.63 15.17
CA GLY A 94 -0.45 4.08 15.38
C GLY A 94 -1.85 4.70 15.26
N GLY A 95 -2.91 3.88 15.22
CA GLY A 95 -4.30 4.32 15.35
C GLY A 95 -4.75 4.35 16.82
N VAL A 96 -5.85 5.05 17.10
CA VAL A 96 -6.35 5.29 18.47
C VAL A 96 -6.84 4.05 19.22
N LYS A 97 -7.13 2.95 18.52
CA LYS A 97 -7.59 1.67 19.08
C LYS A 97 -6.51 0.58 18.93
N TRP A 98 -5.32 0.92 18.45
CA TRP A 98 -4.22 -0.02 18.37
C TRP A 98 -3.88 -0.52 19.77
N GLU A 99 -3.69 -1.83 19.86
CA GLU A 99 -3.31 -2.51 21.10
C GLU A 99 -4.19 -2.30 22.35
N ARG A 100 -5.38 -1.71 22.21
CA ARG A 100 -6.23 -1.36 23.36
C ARG A 100 -6.69 -2.59 24.16
N ASN A 101 -7.06 -3.66 23.47
CA ASN A 101 -7.57 -4.90 24.06
C ASN A 101 -6.85 -6.10 23.43
N LEU A 102 -5.54 -6.25 23.67
CA LEU A 102 -4.85 -7.46 23.25
C LEU A 102 -5.34 -8.65 24.09
N PRO A 103 -5.68 -9.78 23.46
CA PRO A 103 -5.87 -10.99 24.23
C PRO A 103 -4.54 -11.28 24.95
N PRO A 104 -4.57 -11.57 26.27
CA PRO A 104 -3.37 -11.95 26.96
C PRO A 104 -2.78 -13.19 26.28
N ARG A 105 -1.45 -13.34 26.35
CA ARG A 105 -0.82 -14.60 25.95
C ARG A 105 -1.42 -15.68 26.83
N LEU A 106 -2.09 -16.65 26.22
CA LEU A 106 -2.55 -17.83 26.94
C LEU A 106 -1.28 -18.58 27.38
N PHE A 107 -1.17 -18.84 28.68
CA PHE A 107 -0.11 -19.69 29.21
C PHE A 107 -0.21 -21.07 28.58
N THR A 108 0.92 -21.71 28.33
CA THR A 108 0.93 -23.16 28.12
C THR A 108 0.50 -23.85 29.43
N ASP A 109 0.04 -25.10 29.34
CA ASP A 109 -0.42 -25.82 30.53
C ASP A 109 0.70 -25.94 31.58
N GLU A 110 1.94 -26.13 31.14
CA GLU A 110 3.15 -26.17 31.98
C GLU A 110 3.38 -24.86 32.75
N GLU A 111 3.44 -23.74 32.04
CA GLU A 111 3.61 -22.40 32.62
C GLU A 111 2.49 -22.06 33.61
N LYS A 112 1.26 -22.50 33.31
CA LYS A 112 0.11 -22.33 34.20
C LYS A 112 0.28 -23.14 35.49
N THR A 113 0.75 -24.39 35.40
CA THR A 113 0.99 -25.23 36.58
C THR A 113 2.11 -24.70 37.48
N GLU A 114 3.17 -24.13 36.90
CA GLU A 114 4.26 -23.50 37.65
C GLU A 114 3.77 -22.25 38.39
N SER A 115 3.05 -21.36 37.71
CA SER A 115 2.48 -20.15 38.34
C SER A 115 1.49 -20.46 39.47
N LEU A 116 0.80 -21.59 39.45
CA LEU A 116 -0.15 -22.00 40.49
C LEU A 116 0.53 -22.57 41.74
N LYS A 117 1.72 -23.16 41.61
CA LYS A 117 2.47 -23.72 42.75
C LYS A 117 2.90 -22.63 43.73
N ASP A 118 3.22 -21.45 43.23
CA ASP A 118 3.68 -20.31 44.04
C ASP A 118 2.53 -19.56 44.75
N GLN A 119 1.27 -19.82 44.40
CA GLN A 119 0.10 -19.09 44.93
C GLN A 119 -0.55 -19.73 46.17
N ASN A 120 -0.17 -20.95 46.54
CA ASN A 120 -0.70 -21.61 47.74
C ASN A 120 0.27 -21.42 48.92
N VAL A 121 0.10 -20.31 49.66
CA VAL A 121 0.52 -20.14 51.05
C VAL A 121 -0.66 -20.46 51.97
#